data_AF-A0A0W0VZH2-F1
#
_entry.id   AF-A0A0W0VZH2-F1
#
_cell.length_a   1.000
_cell.length_b   1.000
_cell.length_c   1.000
_cell.angle_alpha   90.00
_cell.angle_beta   90.00
_cell.angle_gamma   90.00
#
_symmetry.space_group_name_H-M   'P 1'
#
loop_
_entity.id
_entity.type
_entity.pdbx_description
1 polymer ?
#
loop_
_entity_poly.entity_id
_entity_poly.type
_entity_poly.pdbx_seq_one_letter_code
_entity_poly.pdbx_strand_id
1 'polypeptide(L)'
;MRKLAIILIIVLSMKVFASYPVDVYGTSQEESDKILKEYARQVNEISESIILNTQEGHGKDKEKKTHKALIKNEKLIKEIKDKYHFLYVDFSTIIYFDNKHNYFTTIEVVKANNPRRMRFIRRINKVEVSKGNKNHRQDIIDTMVQYHRMEAEWLRNKKLQPIKGKCPAYHCTPGFAHQKLKPYLKIFNTAAITEKQFILNTLKNDTDAERRAAAAFLVGHFSNPKEIISVLLPAIKDKSSYVRNNVMLMIATTMGLADIHQVDVQPFINYLDSPYATDRNKALGILSEAIESNTAKKMVIKNGEKRLIKLLQLKQPNNHDLAYLILKKISGKDFGEYNILAWKRWFSEVKKHNKVMG
;
A
#
# COMPACT_ATOMS: atom_id res chain seq x y z
N MET A 1 59.80 8.54 -30.73
CA MET A 1 59.03 9.01 -29.55
C MET A 1 57.86 9.87 -30.02
N ARG A 2 56.68 9.75 -29.37
CA ARG A 2 55.37 10.38 -29.67
C ARG A 2 54.47 9.65 -30.66
N LYS A 3 53.45 8.96 -30.13
CA LYS A 3 52.05 9.45 -30.06
C LYS A 3 51.24 8.44 -29.24
N LEU A 4 50.98 8.76 -27.96
CA LEU A 4 50.00 8.05 -27.13
C LEU A 4 48.66 8.74 -27.34
N ALA A 5 47.72 8.08 -28.03
CA ALA A 5 46.35 8.54 -28.14
C ALA A 5 45.60 8.18 -26.85
N ILE A 6 45.25 9.18 -26.05
CA ILE A 6 44.40 9.04 -24.87
C ILE A 6 42.96 8.87 -25.36
N ILE A 7 42.45 7.64 -25.31
CA ILE A 7 41.01 7.37 -25.46
C ILE A 7 40.36 7.71 -24.11
N LEU A 8 39.87 8.94 -24.00
CA LEU A 8 39.02 9.35 -22.88
C LEU A 8 37.62 8.78 -23.11
N ILE A 9 37.38 7.54 -22.67
CA ILE A 9 36.02 6.97 -22.65
C ILE A 9 35.20 7.77 -21.63
N ILE A 10 34.28 8.57 -22.16
CA ILE A 10 33.28 9.34 -21.40
C ILE A 10 32.34 8.34 -20.70
N VAL A 11 32.65 7.97 -19.45
CA VAL A 11 31.74 7.22 -18.56
C VAL A 11 30.85 8.20 -17.77
N LEU A 12 30.36 9.27 -18.41
CA LEU A 12 29.66 10.37 -17.74
C LEU A 12 28.13 10.34 -17.85
N SER A 13 27.51 9.29 -18.39
CA SER A 13 26.07 9.29 -18.70
C SER A 13 25.18 8.39 -17.81
N MET A 14 25.70 7.67 -16.83
CA MET A 14 24.88 6.71 -16.05
C MET A 14 24.51 7.13 -14.62
N LYS A 15 25.00 8.27 -14.09
CA LYS A 15 24.68 8.70 -12.71
C LYS A 15 23.47 9.64 -12.57
N VAL A 16 22.83 10.07 -13.66
CA VAL A 16 21.76 11.09 -13.60
C VAL A 16 20.38 10.50 -13.26
N PHE A 17 20.19 9.19 -13.35
CA PHE A 17 18.88 8.54 -13.09
C PHE A 17 18.63 8.16 -11.62
N ALA A 18 19.58 8.45 -10.73
CA ALA A 18 19.46 8.17 -9.30
C ALA A 18 18.66 9.23 -8.51
N SER A 19 18.18 10.31 -9.13
CA SER A 19 17.70 11.48 -8.38
C SER A 19 16.24 11.43 -7.92
N TYR A 20 15.35 10.68 -8.58
CA TYR A 20 13.92 10.72 -8.27
C TYR A 20 13.43 9.47 -7.50
N PRO A 21 12.63 9.64 -6.42
CA PRO A 21 11.96 8.56 -5.70
C PRO A 21 10.74 8.03 -6.47
N VAL A 22 10.95 7.73 -7.75
CA VAL A 22 9.91 7.23 -8.67
C VAL A 22 10.27 5.83 -9.15
N ASP A 23 9.28 4.94 -9.11
CA ASP A 23 9.32 3.58 -9.63
C ASP A 23 8.28 3.38 -10.75
N VAL A 24 8.40 2.29 -11.51
CA VAL A 24 7.35 1.81 -12.44
C VAL A 24 7.04 0.36 -12.09
N TYR A 25 5.77 0.06 -11.84
CA TYR A 25 5.33 -1.30 -11.50
C TYR A 25 4.28 -1.80 -12.49
N GLY A 26 4.45 -3.05 -12.94
CA GLY A 26 3.47 -3.73 -13.78
C GLY A 26 3.91 -4.04 -15.20
N THR A 27 5.15 -3.70 -15.55
CA THR A 27 5.77 -4.03 -16.84
C THR A 27 7.16 -4.70 -16.67
N SER A 28 7.89 -4.88 -17.76
CA SER A 28 9.28 -5.37 -17.82
C SER A 28 10.27 -4.26 -17.46
N GLN A 29 11.44 -4.64 -16.93
CA GLN A 29 12.50 -3.70 -16.55
C GLN A 29 12.87 -2.73 -17.69
N GLU A 30 13.05 -3.23 -18.92
CA GLU A 30 13.42 -2.39 -20.06
C GLU A 30 12.39 -1.29 -20.36
N GLU A 31 11.10 -1.61 -20.26
CA GLU A 31 10.02 -0.64 -20.48
C GLU A 31 9.90 0.31 -19.29
N SER A 32 10.09 -0.18 -18.06
CA SER A 32 10.19 0.65 -16.85
C SER A 32 11.33 1.67 -16.97
N ASP A 33 12.51 1.27 -17.43
CA ASP A 33 13.68 2.16 -17.58
C ASP A 33 13.41 3.26 -18.62
N LYS A 34 12.74 2.91 -19.74
CA LYS A 34 12.32 3.90 -20.75
C LYS A 34 11.32 4.91 -20.17
N ILE A 35 10.31 4.44 -19.45
CA ILE A 35 9.31 5.31 -18.80
C ILE A 35 9.97 6.22 -17.76
N LEU A 36 10.83 5.67 -16.91
CA LEU A 36 11.54 6.46 -15.89
C LEU A 36 12.44 7.52 -16.52
N LYS A 37 13.19 7.15 -17.57
CA LYS A 37 14.04 8.10 -18.30
C LYS A 37 13.25 9.28 -18.86
N GLU A 38 12.02 9.05 -19.30
CA GLU A 38 11.18 10.06 -19.93
C GLU A 38 10.35 10.88 -18.93
N TYR A 39 9.79 10.22 -17.91
CA TYR A 39 8.71 10.77 -17.09
C TYR A 39 9.03 10.94 -15.62
N ALA A 40 10.10 10.34 -15.08
CA ALA A 40 10.35 10.35 -13.62
C ALA A 40 10.41 11.76 -13.03
N ARG A 41 11.06 12.71 -13.72
CA ARG A 41 11.11 14.11 -13.29
C ARG A 41 9.72 14.75 -13.19
N GLN A 42 8.93 14.64 -14.26
CA GLN A 42 7.60 15.26 -14.32
C GLN A 42 6.65 14.65 -13.28
N VAL A 43 6.70 13.33 -13.11
CA VAL A 43 5.94 12.62 -12.08
C VAL A 43 6.33 13.11 -10.69
N ASN A 44 7.64 13.22 -10.41
CA ASN A 44 8.12 13.72 -9.12
C ASN A 44 7.64 15.15 -8.84
N GLU A 45 7.79 16.08 -9.80
CA GLU A 45 7.37 17.48 -9.65
C GLU A 45 5.85 17.61 -9.40
N ILE A 46 5.05 16.79 -10.10
CA ILE A 46 3.59 16.77 -9.90
C ILE A 46 3.25 16.21 -8.52
N SER A 47 3.82 15.06 -8.13
CA SER A 47 3.60 14.45 -6.82
C SER A 47 3.99 15.40 -5.68
N GLU A 48 5.16 16.02 -5.77
CA GLU A 48 5.63 17.01 -4.80
C GLU A 48 4.65 18.17 -4.67
N SER A 49 4.21 18.72 -5.80
CA SER A 49 3.25 19.82 -5.82
C SER A 49 1.93 19.44 -5.15
N ILE A 50 1.41 18.23 -5.40
CA ILE A 50 0.18 17.75 -4.74
C ILE A 50 0.41 17.62 -3.23
N ILE A 51 1.54 17.04 -2.81
CA ILE A 51 1.85 16.83 -1.39
C ILE A 51 1.95 18.16 -0.65
N LEU A 52 2.81 19.08 -1.13
CA LEU A 52 3.07 20.35 -0.46
C LEU A 52 1.79 21.18 -0.30
N ASN A 53 0.98 21.28 -1.37
CA ASN A 53 -0.25 22.05 -1.32
C ASN A 53 -1.34 21.39 -0.45
N THR A 54 -1.26 20.07 -0.20
CA THR A 54 -2.20 19.35 0.69
C THR A 54 -1.75 19.39 2.15
N GLN A 55 -0.45 19.45 2.41
CA GLN A 55 0.11 19.45 3.78
C GLN A 55 0.02 20.81 4.47
N GLU A 56 0.22 21.92 3.74
CA GLU A 56 0.34 23.24 4.37
C GLU A 56 -1.01 23.93 4.72
N GLY A 57 -2.11 23.19 4.83
CA GLY A 57 -3.40 23.69 5.33
C GLY A 57 -4.36 24.26 4.27
N HIS A 58 -5.53 24.71 4.74
CA HIS A 58 -6.66 25.14 3.90
C HIS A 58 -6.52 26.61 3.46
N GLY A 59 -6.70 26.86 2.17
CA GLY A 59 -6.72 28.21 1.60
C GLY A 59 -7.00 28.16 0.10
N LYS A 60 -7.80 29.11 -0.41
CA LYS A 60 -8.25 29.13 -1.82
C LYS A 60 -7.11 29.05 -2.84
N ASP A 61 -5.96 29.65 -2.55
CA ASP A 61 -4.78 29.58 -3.44
C ASP A 61 -4.17 28.18 -3.47
N LYS A 62 -4.07 27.50 -2.32
CA LYS A 62 -3.54 26.13 -2.22
C LYS A 62 -4.47 25.14 -2.91
N GLU A 63 -5.78 25.27 -2.71
CA GLU A 63 -6.79 24.47 -3.42
C GLU A 63 -6.65 24.62 -4.93
N LYS A 64 -6.47 25.84 -5.43
CA LYS A 64 -6.24 26.12 -6.86
C LYS A 64 -4.93 25.49 -7.36
N LYS A 65 -3.85 25.56 -6.60
CA LYS A 65 -2.57 24.93 -6.94
C LYS A 65 -2.67 23.39 -6.96
N THR A 66 -3.29 22.79 -5.95
CA THR A 66 -3.58 21.34 -5.92
C THR A 66 -4.42 20.93 -7.11
N HIS A 67 -5.49 21.66 -7.42
CA HIS A 67 -6.34 21.37 -8.58
C HIS A 67 -5.55 21.45 -9.90
N LYS A 68 -4.71 22.46 -10.07
CA LYS A 68 -3.83 22.57 -11.25
C LYS A 68 -2.85 21.40 -11.34
N ALA A 69 -2.28 20.94 -10.22
CA ALA A 69 -1.39 19.78 -10.18
C ALA A 69 -2.14 18.49 -10.52
N LEU A 70 -3.38 18.31 -10.05
CA LEU A 70 -4.24 17.17 -10.38
C LEU A 70 -4.59 17.14 -11.89
N ILE A 71 -4.87 18.27 -12.51
CA ILE A 71 -5.09 18.33 -13.97
C ILE A 71 -3.83 17.90 -14.73
N LYS A 72 -2.65 18.37 -14.31
CA LYS A 72 -1.37 17.93 -14.90
C LYS A 72 -1.15 16.43 -14.72
N ASN A 73 -1.49 15.90 -13.54
CA ASN A 73 -1.43 14.48 -13.21
C ASN A 73 -2.27 13.64 -14.18
N GLU A 74 -3.54 14.00 -14.36
CA GLU A 74 -4.46 13.31 -15.28
C GLU A 74 -3.98 13.36 -16.73
N LYS A 75 -3.47 14.51 -17.18
CA LYS A 75 -2.90 14.66 -18.52
C LYS A 75 -1.69 13.74 -18.72
N LEU A 76 -0.77 13.70 -17.76
CA LEU A 76 0.43 12.87 -17.84
C LEU A 76 0.10 11.37 -17.80
N ILE A 77 -0.85 10.97 -16.94
CA ILE A 77 -1.39 9.60 -16.91
C ILE A 77 -1.91 9.20 -18.29
N LYS A 78 -2.73 10.06 -18.92
CA LYS A 78 -3.28 9.80 -20.26
C LYS A 78 -2.16 9.68 -21.31
N GLU A 79 -1.18 10.57 -21.27
CA GLU A 79 -0.05 10.56 -22.19
C GLU A 79 0.75 9.25 -22.10
N ILE A 80 1.15 8.83 -20.90
CA ILE A 80 1.89 7.58 -20.68
C ILE A 80 1.03 6.38 -21.12
N LYS A 81 -0.27 6.39 -20.79
CA LYS A 81 -1.20 5.33 -21.16
C LYS A 81 -1.28 5.16 -22.67
N ASP A 82 -1.49 6.25 -23.40
CA ASP A 82 -1.68 6.24 -24.84
C ASP A 82 -0.37 5.87 -25.56
N LYS A 83 0.77 6.44 -25.13
CA LYS A 83 2.08 6.21 -25.75
C LYS A 83 2.55 4.77 -25.66
N TYR A 84 2.33 4.11 -24.51
CA TYR A 84 2.77 2.73 -24.28
C TYR A 84 1.63 1.70 -24.41
N HIS A 85 0.46 2.13 -24.87
CA HIS A 85 -0.73 1.29 -25.08
C HIS A 85 -1.13 0.46 -23.84
N PHE A 86 -1.08 1.09 -22.66
CA PHE A 86 -1.50 0.45 -21.42
C PHE A 86 -3.03 0.47 -21.27
N LEU A 87 -3.59 -0.58 -20.65
CA LEU A 87 -5.00 -0.60 -20.24
C LEU A 87 -5.28 0.39 -19.10
N TYR A 88 -4.28 0.58 -18.24
CA TYR A 88 -4.36 1.44 -17.05
C TYR A 88 -3.00 2.06 -16.77
N VAL A 89 -3.03 3.33 -16.34
CA VAL A 89 -1.90 4.04 -15.74
C VAL A 89 -2.45 4.84 -14.56
N ASP A 90 -1.72 4.90 -13.45
CA ASP A 90 -2.01 5.77 -12.31
C ASP A 90 -0.73 6.03 -11.50
N PHE A 91 -0.72 7.06 -10.67
CA PHE A 91 0.41 7.38 -9.80
C PHE A 91 0.05 7.10 -8.34
N SER A 92 0.69 6.10 -7.75
CA SER A 92 0.56 5.76 -6.34
C SER A 92 1.65 6.43 -5.52
N THR A 93 1.32 7.54 -4.85
CA THR A 93 2.25 8.26 -3.98
C THR A 93 2.02 7.92 -2.50
N ILE A 94 3.08 7.48 -1.82
CA ILE A 94 3.08 7.23 -0.36
C ILE A 94 3.94 8.28 0.33
N ILE A 95 3.42 8.86 1.41
CA ILE A 95 4.10 9.84 2.25
C ILE A 95 4.51 9.16 3.57
N TYR A 96 5.73 9.39 3.99
CA TYR A 96 6.30 9.01 5.28
C TYR A 96 6.58 10.31 6.07
N PHE A 97 6.10 10.40 7.31
CA PHE A 97 6.02 11.67 8.05
C PHE A 97 7.26 12.02 8.89
N ASP A 98 8.33 11.24 8.76
CA ASP A 98 9.55 11.29 9.58
C ASP A 98 10.63 12.28 9.08
N ASN A 99 10.83 12.52 7.77
CA ASN A 99 11.87 13.45 7.24
C ASN A 99 11.39 14.35 6.07
N LYS A 100 12.27 15.25 5.56
CA LYS A 100 11.95 16.36 4.61
C LYS A 100 11.72 15.96 3.14
N HIS A 101 12.09 14.75 2.69
CA HIS A 101 11.85 14.24 1.32
C HIS A 101 11.37 12.79 1.35
N ASN A 102 10.31 12.56 2.12
CA ASN A 102 9.89 11.23 2.49
C ASN A 102 8.61 10.82 1.75
N TYR A 103 8.63 10.93 0.42
CA TYR A 103 7.59 10.33 -0.40
C TYR A 103 8.18 9.52 -1.53
N PHE A 104 7.41 8.51 -1.95
CA PHE A 104 7.75 7.67 -3.08
C PHE A 104 6.52 7.58 -3.98
N THR A 105 6.74 7.68 -5.28
CA THR A 105 5.67 7.54 -6.27
C THR A 105 5.95 6.33 -7.15
N THR A 106 5.00 5.41 -7.23
CA THR A 106 5.03 4.33 -8.22
C THR A 106 4.11 4.69 -9.39
N ILE A 107 4.62 4.66 -10.61
CA ILE A 107 3.84 4.67 -11.84
C ILE A 107 3.28 3.25 -12.04
N GLU A 108 1.99 3.10 -11.80
CA GLU A 108 1.28 1.82 -11.83
C GLU A 108 0.73 1.59 -13.23
N VAL A 109 1.15 0.52 -13.91
CA VAL A 109 0.70 0.23 -15.27
C VAL A 109 0.05 -1.14 -15.38
N VAL A 110 -0.94 -1.30 -16.27
CA VAL A 110 -1.48 -2.62 -16.66
C VAL A 110 -1.38 -2.79 -18.17
N LYS A 111 -0.60 -3.77 -18.62
CA LYS A 111 -0.43 -4.09 -20.04
C LYS A 111 -1.65 -4.80 -20.63
N ALA A 112 -1.88 -4.58 -21.93
CA ALA A 112 -2.92 -5.28 -22.70
C ALA A 112 -2.77 -6.82 -22.66
N ASN A 113 -1.53 -7.33 -22.61
CA ASN A 113 -1.25 -8.76 -22.50
C ASN A 113 -1.33 -9.33 -21.07
N ASN A 114 -1.62 -8.49 -20.07
CA ASN A 114 -1.92 -8.93 -18.70
C ASN A 114 -3.18 -8.24 -18.16
N PRO A 115 -4.35 -8.44 -18.80
CA PRO A 115 -5.59 -7.77 -18.42
C PRO A 115 -6.12 -8.25 -17.06
N ARG A 116 -5.61 -9.38 -16.55
CA ARG A 116 -6.04 -9.99 -15.28
C ARG A 116 -5.85 -9.04 -14.10
N ARG A 117 -4.86 -8.13 -14.16
CA ARG A 117 -4.62 -7.12 -13.11
C ARG A 117 -5.70 -6.04 -13.06
N MET A 118 -6.50 -5.88 -14.13
CA MET A 118 -7.67 -4.99 -14.12
C MET A 118 -8.72 -5.39 -13.10
N ARG A 119 -8.75 -6.64 -12.63
CA ARG A 119 -9.72 -7.11 -11.62
C ARG A 119 -9.66 -6.35 -10.29
N PHE A 120 -8.52 -5.71 -10.00
CA PHE A 120 -8.32 -4.93 -8.78
C PHE A 120 -8.77 -3.48 -8.93
N ILE A 121 -8.85 -3.00 -10.17
CA ILE A 121 -9.21 -1.64 -10.53
C ILE A 121 -10.72 -1.53 -10.58
N ARG A 122 -11.26 -0.56 -9.83
CA ARG A 122 -12.67 -0.23 -9.92
C ARG A 122 -12.96 0.34 -11.31
N ARG A 123 -13.94 -0.22 -12.03
CA ARG A 123 -14.62 0.52 -13.10
C ARG A 123 -15.47 1.59 -12.42
N ILE A 124 -14.95 2.81 -12.34
CA ILE A 124 -15.70 3.94 -11.78
C ILE A 124 -16.81 4.30 -12.77
N ASN A 125 -17.98 3.70 -12.62
CA ASN A 125 -19.19 4.24 -13.22
C ASN A 125 -19.64 5.41 -12.33
N LYS A 126 -19.18 6.62 -12.67
CA LYS A 126 -19.35 7.87 -11.92
C LYS A 126 -18.70 7.86 -10.53
N VAL A 127 -17.96 8.91 -10.25
CA VAL A 127 -17.34 9.15 -8.96
C VAL A 127 -18.46 9.17 -7.91
N GLU A 128 -18.54 8.14 -7.08
CA GLU A 128 -19.21 8.21 -5.77
C GLU A 128 -18.40 9.21 -4.94
N VAL A 129 -18.48 10.49 -5.29
CA VAL A 129 -18.20 11.55 -4.33
C VAL A 129 -19.28 11.34 -3.30
N SER A 130 -18.92 10.84 -2.13
CA SER A 130 -19.79 10.91 -0.96
C SER A 130 -20.10 12.40 -0.80
N LYS A 131 -21.22 12.83 -1.40
CA LYS A 131 -21.88 14.06 -1.01
C LYS A 131 -22.39 13.71 0.38
N GLY A 132 -21.53 13.88 1.38
CA GLY A 132 -21.82 13.54 2.77
C GLY A 132 -23.26 13.92 3.03
N ASN A 133 -24.08 12.91 3.28
CA ASN A 133 -25.52 13.10 3.31
C ASN A 133 -25.80 14.02 4.50
N LYS A 134 -26.01 15.32 4.24
CA LYS A 134 -26.08 16.37 5.28
C LYS A 134 -27.20 16.13 6.30
N ASN A 135 -28.09 15.18 6.01
CA ASN A 135 -29.22 14.79 6.83
C ASN A 135 -29.01 13.46 7.57
N HIS A 136 -27.82 12.85 7.51
CA HIS A 136 -27.52 11.64 8.30
C HIS A 136 -27.29 12.02 9.77
N ARG A 137 -28.01 11.35 10.69
CA ARG A 137 -27.78 11.51 12.13
C ARG A 137 -26.40 10.93 12.45
N GLN A 138 -25.54 11.73 13.08
CA GLN A 138 -24.19 11.29 13.46
C GLN A 138 -24.25 9.99 14.27
N ASP A 139 -23.60 8.94 13.77
CA ASP A 139 -23.49 7.62 14.38
C ASP A 139 -22.05 7.29 14.80
N ILE A 140 -21.81 6.05 15.27
CA ILE A 140 -20.47 5.60 15.64
C ILE A 140 -19.51 5.56 14.44
N ILE A 141 -20.00 5.24 13.23
CA ILE A 141 -19.19 5.18 12.02
C ILE A 141 -18.71 6.58 11.67
N ASP A 142 -19.61 7.57 11.68
CA ASP A 142 -19.30 8.97 11.45
C ASP A 142 -18.30 9.49 12.50
N THR A 143 -18.42 9.03 13.74
CA THR A 143 -17.48 9.34 14.83
C THR A 143 -16.08 8.77 14.53
N MET A 144 -15.98 7.55 14.03
CA MET A 144 -14.70 6.96 13.60
C MET A 144 -14.11 7.68 12.37
N VAL A 145 -14.95 8.08 11.41
CA VAL A 145 -14.53 8.89 10.26
C VAL A 145 -13.92 10.23 10.73
N GLN A 146 -14.61 10.93 11.63
CA GLN A 146 -14.11 12.19 12.20
C GLN A 146 -12.80 11.99 12.96
N TYR A 147 -12.69 10.91 13.76
CA TYR A 147 -11.45 10.55 14.46
C TYR A 147 -10.28 10.39 13.49
N HIS A 148 -10.43 9.63 12.42
CA HIS A 148 -9.35 9.45 11.43
C HIS A 148 -8.96 10.74 10.73
N ARG A 149 -9.92 11.63 10.45
CA ARG A 149 -9.63 12.94 9.85
C ARG A 149 -8.80 13.81 10.80
N MET A 150 -9.16 13.87 12.08
CA MET A 150 -8.38 14.57 13.10
C MET A 150 -7.00 13.97 13.30
N GLU A 151 -6.91 12.64 13.37
CA GLU A 151 -5.63 11.93 13.50
C GLU A 151 -4.72 12.24 12.30
N ALA A 152 -5.24 12.15 11.07
CA ALA A 152 -4.46 12.44 9.87
C ALA A 152 -4.00 13.90 9.82
N GLU A 153 -4.86 14.85 10.21
CA GLU A 153 -4.49 16.26 10.33
C GLU A 153 -3.35 16.46 11.34
N TRP A 154 -3.41 15.78 12.47
CA TRP A 154 -2.43 15.94 13.52
C TRP A 154 -1.11 15.24 13.23
N LEU A 155 -1.13 14.09 12.56
CA LEU A 155 0.06 13.45 12.00
C LEU A 155 0.76 14.39 11.01
N ARG A 156 0.00 14.98 10.06
CA ARG A 156 0.55 15.96 9.11
C ARG A 156 1.20 17.16 9.81
N ASN A 157 0.57 17.64 10.88
CA ASN A 157 1.06 18.75 11.68
C ASN A 157 2.10 18.36 12.74
N LYS A 158 2.60 17.11 12.73
CA LYS A 158 3.57 16.58 13.72
C LYS A 158 3.14 16.73 15.18
N LYS A 159 1.83 16.76 15.43
CA LYS A 159 1.20 16.86 16.76
C LYS A 159 0.97 15.48 17.40
N LEU A 160 1.18 14.41 16.66
CA LEU A 160 1.10 13.04 17.15
C LEU A 160 2.47 12.40 17.18
N GLN A 161 2.74 11.69 18.27
CA GLN A 161 3.95 10.89 18.47
C GLN A 161 3.62 9.41 18.26
N PRO A 162 4.57 8.59 17.78
CA PRO A 162 4.39 7.15 17.74
C PRO A 162 4.01 6.59 19.12
N ILE A 163 3.13 5.60 19.16
CA ILE A 163 2.79 4.91 20.42
C ILE A 163 4.04 4.19 20.93
N LYS A 164 4.38 4.41 22.19
CA LYS A 164 5.33 3.57 22.93
C LYS A 164 4.54 2.57 23.77
N GLY A 165 4.79 1.27 23.60
CA GLY A 165 4.18 0.21 24.40
C GLY A 165 3.06 -0.56 23.72
N LYS A 166 2.21 -1.22 24.52
CA LYS A 166 1.17 -2.14 24.04
C LYS A 166 0.01 -1.38 23.42
N CYS A 167 -0.48 -1.87 22.29
CA CYS A 167 -1.61 -1.26 21.61
C CYS A 167 -2.92 -1.56 22.37
N PRO A 168 -3.81 -0.57 22.53
CA PRO A 168 -5.02 -0.71 23.35
C PRO A 168 -6.13 -1.51 22.66
N ALA A 169 -5.97 -1.82 21.37
CA ALA A 169 -6.84 -2.64 20.55
C ALA A 169 -5.97 -3.49 19.60
N TYR A 170 -6.58 -4.25 18.68
CA TYR A 170 -5.85 -5.02 17.66
C TYR A 170 -5.26 -4.15 16.52
N HIS A 171 -5.06 -2.87 16.79
CA HIS A 171 -4.30 -1.93 15.97
C HIS A 171 -3.76 -0.79 16.84
N CYS A 172 -2.77 -0.08 16.32
CA CYS A 172 -2.05 0.96 17.02
C CYS A 172 -2.26 2.29 16.30
N THR A 173 -3.10 3.17 16.84
CA THR A 173 -3.27 4.55 16.36
C THR A 173 -2.61 5.53 17.33
N PRO A 174 -1.67 6.38 16.87
CA PRO A 174 -1.00 7.35 17.74
C PRO A 174 -1.98 8.31 18.42
N GLY A 175 -3.18 8.50 17.86
CA GLY A 175 -4.25 9.26 18.49
C GLY A 175 -4.61 8.79 19.90
N PHE A 176 -4.57 7.49 20.22
CA PHE A 176 -4.95 7.03 21.57
C PHE A 176 -3.97 7.42 22.67
N ALA A 177 -2.74 7.82 22.33
CA ALA A 177 -1.78 8.38 23.29
C ALA A 177 -1.99 9.88 23.53
N HIS A 178 -2.75 10.58 22.69
CA HIS A 178 -2.91 12.03 22.77
C HIS A 178 -4.13 12.43 23.61
N GLN A 179 -3.99 13.43 24.49
CA GLN A 179 -5.02 13.88 25.43
C GLN A 179 -6.43 14.07 24.84
N LYS A 180 -6.58 14.78 23.70
CA LYS A 180 -7.92 14.98 23.09
C LYS A 180 -8.46 13.81 22.27
N LEU A 181 -7.61 12.89 21.80
CA LEU A 181 -8.03 11.75 20.98
C LEU A 181 -8.18 10.46 21.81
N LYS A 182 -7.51 10.37 22.95
CA LYS A 182 -7.62 9.28 23.93
C LYS A 182 -9.06 8.97 24.36
N PRO A 183 -9.98 9.93 24.59
CA PRO A 183 -11.35 9.63 24.99
C PRO A 183 -12.12 8.76 23.98
N TYR A 184 -11.77 8.83 22.69
CA TYR A 184 -12.41 8.03 21.63
C TYR A 184 -12.18 6.53 21.82
N LEU A 185 -11.09 6.12 22.47
CA LEU A 185 -10.84 4.70 22.75
C LEU A 185 -11.98 4.07 23.54
N LYS A 186 -12.48 4.75 24.59
CA LYS A 186 -13.61 4.25 25.38
C LYS A 186 -14.88 4.17 24.54
N ILE A 187 -15.13 5.20 23.72
CA ILE A 187 -16.30 5.27 22.83
C ILE A 187 -16.30 4.07 21.86
N PHE A 188 -15.17 3.81 21.19
CA PHE A 188 -15.05 2.73 20.22
C PHE A 188 -15.12 1.35 20.88
N ASN A 189 -14.49 1.16 22.04
CA ASN A 189 -14.58 -0.10 22.78
C ASN A 189 -16.01 -0.39 23.24
N THR A 190 -16.76 0.62 23.70
CA THR A 190 -18.18 0.45 24.06
C THR A 190 -19.01 0.10 22.84
N ALA A 191 -18.86 0.84 21.74
CA ALA A 191 -19.66 0.61 20.54
C ALA A 191 -19.34 -0.71 19.83
N ALA A 192 -18.10 -1.21 19.92
CA ALA A 192 -17.73 -2.55 19.45
C ALA A 192 -18.59 -3.65 20.09
N ILE A 193 -19.11 -3.42 21.30
CA ILE A 193 -20.01 -4.32 22.02
C ILE A 193 -21.47 -3.99 21.70
N THR A 194 -21.86 -2.72 21.90
CA THR A 194 -23.28 -2.32 21.87
C THR A 194 -23.84 -2.13 20.45
N GLU A 195 -22.99 -1.86 19.47
CA GLU A 195 -23.37 -1.56 18.06
C GLU A 195 -22.76 -2.54 17.06
N LYS A 196 -22.32 -3.72 17.54
CA LYS A 196 -21.62 -4.73 16.73
C LYS A 196 -22.31 -5.04 15.40
N GLN A 197 -23.62 -5.29 15.42
CA GLN A 197 -24.37 -5.62 14.19
C GLN A 197 -24.46 -4.45 13.22
N PHE A 198 -24.57 -3.23 13.73
CA PHE A 198 -24.57 -2.03 12.89
C PHE A 198 -23.22 -1.82 12.20
N ILE A 199 -22.11 -2.05 12.92
CA ILE A 199 -20.74 -2.00 12.38
C ILE A 199 -20.57 -3.05 11.27
N LEU A 200 -20.98 -4.30 11.50
CA LEU A 200 -20.88 -5.38 10.52
C LEU A 200 -21.74 -5.12 9.28
N ASN A 201 -22.96 -4.62 9.47
CA ASN A 201 -23.84 -4.26 8.36
C ASN A 201 -23.24 -3.11 7.53
N THR A 202 -22.69 -2.09 8.19
CA THR A 202 -22.02 -0.97 7.52
C THR A 202 -20.87 -1.47 6.67
N LEU A 203 -19.95 -2.27 7.24
CA LEU A 203 -18.81 -2.85 6.52
C LEU A 203 -19.23 -3.59 5.25
N LYS A 204 -20.36 -4.31 5.29
CA LYS A 204 -20.82 -5.14 4.18
C LYS A 204 -21.60 -4.35 3.12
N ASN A 205 -22.48 -3.46 3.56
CA ASN A 205 -23.59 -2.98 2.72
C ASN A 205 -23.62 -1.45 2.52
N ASP A 206 -22.86 -0.67 3.29
CA ASP A 206 -22.90 0.78 3.16
C ASP A 206 -22.42 1.20 1.76
N THR A 207 -23.10 2.14 1.13
CA THR A 207 -22.72 2.64 -0.19
C THR A 207 -21.44 3.47 -0.15
N ASP A 208 -21.18 4.15 0.96
CA ASP A 208 -20.03 5.02 1.16
C ASP A 208 -18.79 4.21 1.56
N ALA A 209 -17.76 4.28 0.72
CA ALA A 209 -16.49 3.61 0.97
C ALA A 209 -15.77 4.14 2.22
N GLU A 210 -15.95 5.41 2.60
CA GLU A 210 -15.33 5.98 3.81
C GLU A 210 -15.95 5.36 5.07
N ARG A 211 -17.28 5.22 5.08
CA ARG A 211 -18.02 4.56 6.17
C ARG A 211 -17.67 3.07 6.28
N ARG A 212 -17.60 2.33 5.17
CA ARG A 212 -17.12 0.93 5.17
C ARG A 212 -15.70 0.81 5.71
N ALA A 213 -14.81 1.72 5.32
CA ALA A 213 -13.42 1.72 5.76
C ALA A 213 -13.27 2.06 7.26
N ALA A 214 -14.12 2.95 7.80
CA ALA A 214 -14.21 3.23 9.23
C ALA A 214 -14.80 2.06 10.03
N ALA A 215 -15.81 1.38 9.47
CA ALA A 215 -16.36 0.16 10.08
C ALA A 215 -15.28 -0.93 10.24
N ALA A 216 -14.36 -1.07 9.28
CA ALA A 216 -13.24 -2.02 9.40
C ALA A 216 -12.33 -1.72 10.62
N PHE A 217 -12.07 -0.45 10.93
CA PHE A 217 -11.31 -0.07 12.12
C PHE A 217 -12.09 -0.34 13.42
N LEU A 218 -13.41 -0.10 13.43
CA LEU A 218 -14.28 -0.43 14.56
C LEU A 218 -14.34 -1.94 14.82
N VAL A 219 -14.29 -2.78 13.78
CA VAL A 219 -14.13 -4.23 13.94
C VAL A 219 -12.83 -4.55 14.69
N GLY A 220 -11.75 -3.80 14.46
CA GLY A 220 -10.48 -3.94 15.21
C GLY A 220 -10.58 -3.71 16.73
N HIS A 221 -11.71 -3.19 17.22
CA HIS A 221 -12.03 -3.06 18.65
C HIS A 221 -12.83 -4.24 19.21
N PHE A 222 -13.15 -5.27 18.43
CA PHE A 222 -13.81 -6.47 18.94
C PHE A 222 -12.85 -7.24 19.87
N SER A 223 -13.40 -8.02 20.80
CA SER A 223 -12.59 -8.77 21.78
C SER A 223 -11.98 -10.05 21.24
N ASN A 224 -12.59 -10.67 20.22
CA ASN A 224 -12.15 -11.95 19.66
C ASN A 224 -11.34 -11.75 18.37
N PRO A 225 -10.01 -11.99 18.37
CA PRO A 225 -9.17 -11.76 17.20
C PRO A 225 -9.48 -12.70 16.02
N LYS A 226 -9.94 -13.92 16.28
CA LYS A 226 -10.38 -14.84 15.21
C LYS A 226 -11.66 -14.34 14.54
N GLU A 227 -12.56 -13.77 15.33
CA GLU A 227 -13.77 -13.13 14.78
C GLU A 227 -13.41 -11.94 13.90
N ILE A 228 -12.52 -11.06 14.37
CA ILE A 228 -12.03 -9.90 13.60
C ILE A 228 -11.55 -10.34 12.22
N ILE A 229 -10.64 -11.32 12.17
CA ILE A 229 -10.10 -11.83 10.89
C ILE A 229 -11.23 -12.41 10.03
N SER A 230 -12.10 -13.25 10.61
CA SER A 230 -13.19 -13.90 9.88
C SER A 230 -14.15 -12.91 9.22
N VAL A 231 -14.58 -11.87 9.94
CA VAL A 231 -15.53 -10.88 9.40
C VAL A 231 -14.89 -9.91 8.39
N LEU A 232 -13.57 -9.66 8.51
CA LEU A 232 -12.83 -8.80 7.60
C LEU A 232 -12.46 -9.50 6.28
N LEU A 233 -12.23 -10.81 6.29
CA LEU A 233 -11.77 -11.57 5.12
C LEU A 233 -12.64 -11.37 3.87
N PRO A 234 -13.98 -11.38 3.92
CA PRO A 234 -14.81 -11.08 2.74
C PRO A 234 -14.58 -9.68 2.17
N ALA A 235 -14.32 -8.69 3.03
CA ALA A 235 -14.16 -7.28 2.66
C ALA A 235 -12.81 -6.98 1.99
N ILE A 236 -11.86 -7.93 1.95
CA ILE A 236 -10.64 -7.76 1.15
C ILE A 236 -10.97 -7.65 -0.35
N LYS A 237 -12.16 -8.06 -0.78
CA LYS A 237 -12.63 -7.96 -2.17
C LYS A 237 -13.45 -6.69 -2.43
N ASP A 238 -13.47 -5.73 -1.50
CA ASP A 238 -14.24 -4.49 -1.66
C ASP A 238 -13.85 -3.74 -2.95
N LYS A 239 -14.86 -3.12 -3.58
CA LYS A 239 -14.68 -2.32 -4.80
C LYS A 239 -13.72 -1.13 -4.60
N SER A 240 -13.62 -0.63 -3.37
CA SER A 240 -12.77 0.49 -3.00
C SER A 240 -11.42 0.01 -2.48
N SER A 241 -10.35 0.47 -3.13
CA SER A 241 -8.98 0.26 -2.64
C SER A 241 -8.77 0.86 -1.24
N TYR A 242 -9.52 1.90 -0.87
CA TYR A 242 -9.48 2.48 0.47
C TYR A 242 -10.01 1.51 1.54
N VAL A 243 -11.13 0.84 1.26
CA VAL A 243 -11.68 -0.19 2.15
C VAL A 243 -10.73 -1.38 2.24
N ARG A 244 -10.24 -1.88 1.10
CA ARG A 244 -9.28 -3.00 1.07
C ARG A 244 -8.02 -2.70 1.87
N ASN A 245 -7.47 -1.49 1.74
CA ASN A 245 -6.30 -1.05 2.52
C ASN A 245 -6.56 -1.16 4.03
N ASN A 246 -7.69 -0.65 4.52
CA ASN A 246 -7.99 -0.64 5.95
C ASN A 246 -8.31 -2.06 6.46
N VAL A 247 -9.07 -2.84 5.69
CA VAL A 247 -9.40 -4.23 6.01
C VAL A 247 -8.13 -5.08 6.12
N MET A 248 -7.24 -5.02 5.13
CA MET A 248 -6.00 -5.80 5.17
C MET A 248 -5.03 -5.32 6.25
N LEU A 249 -4.99 -4.01 6.54
CA LEU A 249 -4.24 -3.49 7.68
C LEU A 249 -4.73 -4.12 8.99
N MET A 250 -6.04 -4.10 9.23
CA MET A 250 -6.63 -4.66 10.45
C MET A 250 -6.39 -6.16 10.57
N ILE A 251 -6.47 -6.92 9.46
CA ILE A 251 -6.11 -8.34 9.46
C ILE A 251 -4.65 -8.53 9.88
N ALA A 252 -3.71 -7.82 9.25
CA ALA A 252 -2.28 -7.95 9.56
C ALA A 252 -1.96 -7.59 11.02
N THR A 253 -2.48 -6.47 11.52
CA THR A 253 -2.23 -6.03 12.91
C THR A 253 -2.88 -6.96 13.93
N THR A 254 -4.07 -7.48 13.64
CA THR A 254 -4.72 -8.49 14.50
C THR A 254 -3.92 -9.77 14.54
N MET A 255 -3.44 -10.26 13.39
CA MET A 255 -2.59 -11.45 13.31
C MET A 255 -1.32 -11.30 14.16
N GLY A 256 -0.58 -10.19 14.00
CA GLY A 256 0.65 -9.97 14.75
C GLY A 256 0.43 -9.78 16.25
N LEU A 257 -0.62 -9.06 16.66
CA LEU A 257 -0.91 -8.82 18.09
C LEU A 257 -1.53 -10.02 18.80
N ALA A 258 -2.21 -10.92 18.08
CA ALA A 258 -2.86 -12.11 18.61
C ALA A 258 -2.09 -13.41 18.35
N ASP A 259 -0.91 -13.33 17.71
CA ASP A 259 -0.07 -14.48 17.34
C ASP A 259 -0.83 -15.50 16.46
N ILE A 260 -1.58 -15.01 15.46
CA ILE A 260 -2.37 -15.84 14.54
C ILE A 260 -1.67 -15.93 13.18
N HIS A 261 -1.18 -17.11 12.83
CA HIS A 261 -0.46 -17.35 11.58
C HIS A 261 -1.24 -18.18 10.55
N GLN A 262 -2.36 -18.77 10.96
CA GLN A 262 -3.15 -19.67 10.11
C GLN A 262 -4.25 -18.91 9.39
N VAL A 263 -3.97 -18.53 8.13
CA VAL A 263 -4.93 -17.90 7.21
C VAL A 263 -4.75 -18.47 5.80
N ASP A 264 -5.80 -18.42 4.97
CA ASP A 264 -5.64 -18.68 3.53
C ASP A 264 -4.82 -17.54 2.90
N VAL A 265 -3.59 -17.87 2.51
CA VAL A 265 -2.65 -16.89 1.94
C VAL A 265 -2.86 -16.63 0.45
N GLN A 266 -3.65 -17.45 -0.25
CA GLN A 266 -3.76 -17.37 -1.70
C GLN A 266 -4.35 -16.02 -2.21
N PRO A 267 -5.38 -15.44 -1.56
CA PRO A 267 -5.84 -14.10 -1.89
C PRO A 267 -4.75 -13.03 -1.75
N PHE A 268 -3.93 -13.09 -0.70
CA PHE A 268 -2.91 -12.08 -0.43
C PHE A 268 -1.71 -12.21 -1.40
N ILE A 269 -1.32 -13.43 -1.77
CA ILE A 269 -0.35 -13.66 -2.86
C ILE A 269 -0.85 -13.04 -4.17
N ASN A 270 -2.16 -13.09 -4.44
CA ASN A 270 -2.74 -12.47 -5.63
C ASN A 270 -2.69 -10.93 -5.55
N TYR A 271 -2.92 -10.35 -4.37
CA TYR A 271 -2.86 -8.90 -4.14
C TYR A 271 -1.45 -8.30 -4.29
N LEU A 272 -0.39 -9.10 -4.21
CA LEU A 272 0.98 -8.65 -4.54
C LEU A 272 1.11 -8.16 -5.99
N ASP A 273 0.16 -8.48 -6.88
CA ASP A 273 0.12 -8.02 -8.27
C ASP A 273 -0.92 -6.88 -8.49
N SER A 274 -1.52 -6.34 -7.43
CA SER A 274 -2.44 -5.21 -7.53
C SER A 274 -1.73 -3.99 -8.14
N PRO A 275 -2.40 -3.17 -8.97
CA PRO A 275 -1.88 -1.87 -9.41
C PRO A 275 -2.05 -0.77 -8.34
N TYR A 276 -2.48 -1.10 -7.12
CA TYR A 276 -2.47 -0.19 -5.98
C TYR A 276 -1.34 -0.55 -5.02
N ALA A 277 -0.40 0.37 -4.79
CA ALA A 277 0.73 0.13 -3.89
C ALA A 277 0.31 -0.20 -2.45
N THR A 278 -0.83 0.32 -2.01
CA THR A 278 -1.43 0.03 -0.70
C THR A 278 -1.96 -1.39 -0.60
N ASP A 279 -2.61 -1.91 -1.65
CA ASP A 279 -3.04 -3.32 -1.66
C ASP A 279 -1.82 -4.25 -1.51
N ARG A 280 -0.74 -3.96 -2.23
CA ARG A 280 0.50 -4.75 -2.19
C ARG A 280 1.15 -4.71 -0.82
N ASN A 281 1.33 -3.53 -0.24
CA ASN A 281 2.01 -3.40 1.06
C ASN A 281 1.22 -4.05 2.22
N LYS A 282 -0.11 -3.99 2.20
CA LYS A 282 -0.93 -4.64 3.24
C LYS A 282 -0.99 -6.15 3.04
N ALA A 283 -1.04 -6.62 1.81
CA ALA A 283 -0.90 -8.04 1.51
C ALA A 283 0.46 -8.58 1.98
N LEU A 284 1.56 -7.85 1.78
CA LEU A 284 2.86 -8.21 2.33
C LEU A 284 2.83 -8.28 3.87
N GLY A 285 2.19 -7.33 4.56
CA GLY A 285 2.03 -7.38 6.02
C GLY A 285 1.28 -8.62 6.51
N ILE A 286 0.22 -9.04 5.81
CA ILE A 286 -0.48 -10.30 6.16
C ILE A 286 0.43 -11.52 5.92
N LEU A 287 1.15 -11.52 4.80
CA LEU A 287 2.05 -12.62 4.45
C LEU A 287 3.24 -12.70 5.42
N SER A 288 3.75 -11.59 5.95
CA SER A 288 4.86 -11.60 6.92
C SER A 288 4.50 -12.27 8.24
N GLU A 289 3.22 -12.20 8.62
CA GLU A 289 2.68 -12.92 9.79
C GLU A 289 2.32 -14.36 9.45
N ALA A 290 1.73 -14.61 8.27
CA ALA A 290 1.24 -15.93 7.90
C ALA A 290 2.38 -16.97 7.72
N ILE A 291 3.54 -16.56 7.21
CA ILE A 291 4.65 -17.48 6.90
C ILE A 291 5.33 -18.13 8.12
N GLU A 292 4.95 -17.76 9.34
CA GLU A 292 5.30 -18.54 10.53
C GLU A 292 4.63 -19.94 10.50
N SER A 293 3.49 -20.07 9.81
CA SER A 293 2.91 -21.38 9.47
C SER A 293 3.64 -22.04 8.30
N ASN A 294 4.06 -23.29 8.49
CA ASN A 294 4.70 -24.10 7.43
C ASN A 294 3.82 -24.24 6.18
N THR A 295 2.50 -24.34 6.34
CA THR A 295 1.56 -24.44 5.22
C THR A 295 1.55 -23.16 4.39
N ALA A 296 1.45 -22.00 5.05
CA ALA A 296 1.51 -20.70 4.40
C ALA A 296 2.88 -20.45 3.74
N LYS A 297 3.98 -20.78 4.43
CA LYS A 297 5.35 -20.71 3.91
C LYS A 297 5.50 -21.48 2.60
N LYS A 298 5.04 -22.74 2.55
CA LYS A 298 5.06 -23.57 1.32
C LYS A 298 4.25 -22.94 0.19
N MET A 299 3.07 -22.38 0.50
CA MET A 299 2.23 -21.70 -0.50
C MET A 299 2.89 -20.43 -1.06
N VAL A 300 3.52 -19.62 -0.21
CA VAL A 300 4.27 -18.43 -0.65
C VAL A 300 5.49 -18.81 -1.49
N ILE A 301 6.23 -19.86 -1.11
CA ILE A 301 7.34 -20.38 -1.92
C ILE A 301 6.85 -20.81 -3.32
N LYS A 302 5.74 -21.55 -3.37
CA LYS A 302 5.18 -22.09 -4.61
C LYS A 302 4.65 -21.01 -5.54
N ASN A 303 3.94 -20.02 -5.00
CA ASN A 303 3.12 -19.09 -5.78
C ASN A 303 3.59 -17.62 -5.75
N GLY A 304 4.52 -17.28 -4.87
CA GLY A 304 4.94 -15.90 -4.56
C GLY A 304 6.17 -15.39 -5.29
N GLU A 305 7.08 -16.27 -5.75
CA GLU A 305 8.40 -15.91 -6.32
C GLU A 305 8.36 -14.68 -7.24
N LYS A 306 7.65 -14.77 -8.37
CA LYS A 306 7.69 -13.72 -9.40
C LYS A 306 7.23 -12.36 -8.86
N ARG A 307 6.31 -12.36 -7.88
CA ARG A 307 5.72 -11.13 -7.31
C ARG A 307 6.63 -10.55 -6.24
N LEU A 308 7.14 -11.38 -5.34
CA LEU A 308 8.10 -10.96 -4.31
C LEU A 308 9.37 -10.39 -4.92
N ILE A 309 9.93 -11.04 -5.95
CA ILE A 309 11.12 -10.55 -6.65
C ILE A 309 10.87 -9.19 -7.31
N LYS A 310 9.70 -8.96 -7.91
CA LYS A 310 9.36 -7.65 -8.48
C LYS A 310 9.19 -6.57 -7.42
N LEU A 311 8.66 -6.92 -6.24
CA LEU A 311 8.47 -5.97 -5.15
C LEU A 311 9.80 -5.59 -4.48
N LEU A 312 10.74 -6.53 -4.40
CA LEU A 312 12.13 -6.31 -3.97
C LEU A 312 12.93 -5.39 -4.92
N GLN A 313 12.41 -5.10 -6.12
CA GLN A 313 13.06 -4.19 -7.07
C GLN A 313 12.56 -2.75 -6.97
N LEU A 314 11.54 -2.49 -6.14
CA LEU A 314 11.00 -1.15 -5.94
C LEU A 314 11.89 -0.36 -4.98
N LYS A 315 11.96 0.96 -5.15
CA LYS A 315 12.55 1.88 -4.17
C LYS A 315 11.61 2.12 -3.00
N GLN A 316 10.30 2.01 -3.21
CA GLN A 316 9.29 2.30 -2.18
C GLN A 316 9.40 1.34 -0.97
N PRO A 317 9.80 1.82 0.22
CA PRO A 317 10.21 0.95 1.35
C PRO A 317 9.13 -0.02 1.83
N ASN A 318 7.87 0.41 1.86
CA ASN A 318 6.79 -0.43 2.40
C ASN A 318 6.43 -1.62 1.49
N ASN A 319 6.97 -1.69 0.27
CA ASN A 319 6.90 -2.87 -0.59
C ASN A 319 8.24 -3.61 -0.61
N HIS A 320 9.34 -2.87 -0.77
CA HIS A 320 10.70 -3.42 -0.84
C HIS A 320 11.09 -4.17 0.44
N ASP A 321 11.08 -3.47 1.58
CA ASP A 321 11.56 -3.99 2.85
C ASP A 321 10.75 -5.21 3.31
N LEU A 322 9.42 -5.15 3.14
CA LEU A 322 8.54 -6.26 3.49
C LEU A 322 8.73 -7.46 2.56
N ALA A 323 8.94 -7.24 1.25
CA ALA A 323 9.27 -8.32 0.33
C ALA A 323 10.60 -8.98 0.72
N TYR A 324 11.60 -8.19 1.07
CA TYR A 324 12.89 -8.66 1.55
C TYR A 324 12.76 -9.48 2.85
N LEU A 325 12.02 -8.97 3.83
CA LEU A 325 11.75 -9.66 5.10
C LEU A 325 11.11 -11.02 4.86
N ILE A 326 10.08 -11.09 4.01
CA ILE A 326 9.42 -12.34 3.65
C ILE A 326 10.41 -13.31 2.99
N LEU A 327 11.20 -12.84 2.02
CA LEU A 327 12.20 -13.65 1.32
C LEU A 327 13.23 -14.26 2.28
N LYS A 328 13.71 -13.47 3.26
CA LYS A 328 14.58 -13.97 4.34
C LYS A 328 13.89 -15.03 5.18
N LYS A 329 12.66 -14.77 5.65
CA LYS A 329 11.90 -15.70 6.49
C LYS A 329 11.57 -17.03 5.80
N ILE A 330 11.21 -17.02 4.52
CA ILE A 330 10.86 -18.24 3.79
C ILE A 330 12.09 -19.05 3.35
N SER A 331 13.25 -18.41 3.17
CA SER A 331 14.50 -19.08 2.78
C SER A 331 15.36 -19.52 3.96
N GLY A 332 15.25 -18.85 5.11
CA GLY A 332 16.20 -19.00 6.21
C GLY A 332 17.61 -18.50 5.87
N LYS A 333 17.74 -17.65 4.84
CA LYS A 333 19.02 -17.13 4.33
C LYS A 333 18.95 -15.61 4.18
N ASP A 334 20.12 -14.98 4.17
CA ASP A 334 20.29 -13.58 3.82
C ASP A 334 21.23 -13.49 2.60
N PHE A 335 20.67 -13.17 1.43
CA PHE A 335 21.45 -12.97 0.21
C PHE A 335 21.73 -11.49 -0.08
N GLY A 336 21.29 -10.58 0.79
CA GLY A 336 21.24 -9.14 0.56
C GLY A 336 20.00 -8.70 -0.21
N GLU A 337 19.49 -7.51 0.11
CA GLU A 337 18.23 -6.97 -0.44
C GLU A 337 18.30 -6.67 -1.94
N TYR A 338 19.47 -6.30 -2.47
CA TYR A 338 19.62 -5.97 -3.90
C TYR A 338 20.15 -7.14 -4.75
N ASN A 339 20.41 -8.31 -4.17
CA ASN A 339 20.95 -9.47 -4.89
C ASN A 339 19.85 -10.30 -5.56
N ILE A 340 19.18 -9.70 -6.54
CA ILE A 340 18.04 -10.32 -7.25
C ILE A 340 18.40 -11.68 -7.87
N LEU A 341 19.64 -11.84 -8.35
CA LEU A 341 20.11 -13.09 -8.95
C LEU A 341 20.19 -14.22 -7.93
N ALA A 342 20.72 -13.98 -6.74
CA ALA A 342 20.79 -15.00 -5.68
C ALA A 342 19.38 -15.45 -5.25
N TRP A 343 18.45 -14.51 -5.07
CA TRP A 343 17.06 -14.84 -4.74
C TRP A 343 16.40 -15.71 -5.82
N LYS A 344 16.57 -15.38 -7.10
CA LYS A 344 16.06 -16.20 -8.22
C LYS A 344 16.68 -17.60 -8.28
N ARG A 345 17.98 -17.72 -8.00
CA ARG A 345 18.68 -19.02 -7.95
C ARG A 345 18.12 -19.89 -6.84
N TRP A 346 17.94 -19.34 -5.63
CA TRP A 346 17.35 -20.06 -4.50
C TRP A 346 15.95 -20.62 -4.83
N PHE A 347 15.05 -19.83 -5.43
CA PHE A 347 13.74 -20.34 -5.86
C PHE A 347 13.86 -21.46 -6.91
N SER A 348 14.84 -21.37 -7.80
CA SER A 348 15.09 -22.40 -8.82
C SER A 348 15.55 -23.72 -8.19
N GLU A 349 16.40 -23.66 -7.17
CA GLU A 349 16.87 -24.81 -6.40
C GLU A 349 15.73 -25.47 -5.63
N VAL A 350 14.90 -24.68 -4.92
CA VAL A 350 13.76 -25.20 -4.17
C VAL A 350 12.76 -25.92 -5.08
N LYS A 351 12.50 -25.38 -6.28
CA LYS A 351 11.62 -26.03 -7.26
C LYS A 351 12.18 -27.35 -7.79
N LYS A 352 13.49 -27.46 -7.97
CA LYS A 352 14.13 -28.71 -8.38
C LYS A 352 13.94 -29.79 -7.30
N HIS A 353 14.20 -29.46 -6.04
CA HIS A 353 14.02 -30.40 -4.92
C HIS A 353 12.57 -30.88 -4.79
N ASN A 354 11.59 -29.98 -4.92
CA ASN A 354 10.17 -30.35 -4.80
C ASN A 354 9.65 -31.20 -5.98
N LYS A 355 10.28 -31.14 -7.16
CA LYS A 355 9.93 -31.99 -8.31
C LYS A 355 10.49 -33.40 -8.22
N VAL A 356 11.53 -33.62 -7.40
CA VAL A 356 12.16 -34.92 -7.22
C VAL A 356 11.46 -35.73 -6.12
N MET A 357 10.71 -35.09 -5.23
CA MET A 357 10.02 -35.72 -4.11
C MET A 357 8.50 -35.92 -4.28
N GLY A 358 7.93 -35.56 -5.42
CA GLY A 358 6.51 -35.74 -5.72
C GLY A 358 6.34 -36.27 -7.13
#